data_AF-A0A6I5HFF4-F1
#
_entry.id   AF-A0A6I5HFF4-F1
#
_cell.length_a   1.000
_cell.length_b   1.000
_cell.length_c   1.000
_cell.angle_alpha   90.00
_cell.angle_beta   90.00
_cell.angle_gamma   90.00
#
_symmetry.space_group_name_H-M   'P 1'
#
loop_
_entity.id
_entity.type
_entity.pdbx_description
1 polymer ?
#
loop_
_entity_poly.entity_id
_entity_poly.type
_entity_poly.pdbx_seq_one_letter_code
_entity_poly.pdbx_strand_id
1 'polypeptide(L)'
;SPAASAPAAASGRVKSYDTDGGRAVFDLGAADATLVSATPGTGWSMQVWKTESWIRVEFGRGADRVSVFCTWHDGPPRVEVGTY
;
A
#
# COMPACT_ATOMS: atom_id res chain seq x y z
N SER A 1 -26.92 -7.65 32.19
CA SER A 1 -27.10 -6.94 30.91
C SER A 1 -25.75 -6.83 30.22
N PRO A 2 -25.57 -7.24 28.96
CA PRO A 2 -24.32 -6.99 28.27
C PRO A 2 -24.38 -5.58 27.65
N ALA A 3 -23.41 -4.73 27.97
CA ALA A 3 -23.20 -3.47 27.26
C ALA A 3 -22.28 -3.74 26.07
N ALA A 4 -22.72 -3.34 24.88
CA ALA A 4 -21.98 -3.51 23.63
C ALA A 4 -20.63 -2.80 23.70
N SER A 5 -19.55 -3.55 23.48
CA SER A 5 -18.24 -2.98 23.21
C SER A 5 -18.32 -2.20 21.89
N ALA A 6 -18.16 -0.88 21.95
CA ALA A 6 -18.03 -0.06 20.76
C ALA A 6 -16.83 -0.55 19.94
N PRO A 7 -16.94 -0.72 18.60
CA PRO A 7 -15.78 -1.02 17.79
C PRO A 7 -14.81 0.15 17.91
N ALA A 8 -13.57 -0.13 18.31
CA ALA A 8 -12.52 0.87 18.38
C ALA A 8 -12.40 1.53 17.00
N ALA A 9 -12.51 2.86 16.95
CA ALA A 9 -12.22 3.63 15.75
C ALA A 9 -10.82 3.22 15.28
N ALA A 10 -10.73 2.55 14.14
CA ALA A 10 -9.45 2.11 13.59
C ALA A 10 -8.67 3.35 13.20
N SER A 11 -7.79 3.81 14.10
CA SER A 11 -6.73 4.75 13.78
C SER A 11 -5.96 4.17 12.60
N GLY A 12 -5.97 4.85 11.45
CA GLY A 12 -5.22 4.45 10.27
C GLY A 12 -3.77 4.14 10.64
N ARG A 13 -3.22 3.04 10.11
CA ARG A 13 -1.82 2.67 10.36
C ARG A 13 -0.98 3.01 9.14
N VAL A 14 -0.14 4.02 9.30
CA VAL A 14 0.92 4.30 8.33
C VAL A 14 1.92 3.14 8.32
N LYS A 15 2.09 2.51 7.17
CA LYS A 15 3.04 1.41 6.96
C LYS A 15 3.94 1.69 5.76
N SER A 16 5.23 1.44 5.95
CA SER A 16 6.23 1.47 4.89
C SER A 16 6.57 0.08 4.38
N TYR A 17 6.78 -0.03 3.07
CA TYR A 17 7.20 -1.22 2.36
C TYR A 17 8.50 -0.89 1.63
N ASP A 18 9.60 -1.39 2.18
CA ASP A 18 10.93 -1.30 1.59
C ASP A 18 11.15 -2.45 0.61
N THR A 19 11.69 -2.13 -0.55
CA THR A 19 11.95 -3.07 -1.64
C THR A 19 13.25 -2.72 -2.34
N ASP A 20 13.77 -3.62 -3.18
CA ASP A 20 14.93 -3.33 -4.03
C ASP A 20 14.69 -2.14 -4.98
N GLY A 21 13.42 -1.93 -5.37
CA GLY A 21 13.01 -0.87 -6.28
C GLY A 21 12.83 0.50 -5.65
N GLY A 22 12.72 0.57 -4.33
CA GLY A 22 12.41 1.79 -3.59
C GLY A 22 11.47 1.54 -2.41
N ARG A 23 10.87 2.62 -1.92
CA ARG A 23 9.98 2.61 -0.75
C ARG A 23 8.60 3.10 -1.12
N ALA A 24 7.56 2.35 -0.73
CA ALA A 24 6.17 2.79 -0.79
C ALA A 24 5.60 2.89 0.64
N VAL A 25 4.86 3.96 0.93
CA VAL A 25 4.25 4.19 2.25
C VAL A 25 2.77 4.43 2.06
N PHE A 26 1.96 3.65 2.76
CA PHE A 26 0.51 3.76 2.73
C PHE A 26 -0.01 4.11 4.11
N ASP A 27 -1.05 4.93 4.16
CA ASP A 27 -1.92 5.01 5.33
C ASP A 27 -3.07 4.01 5.13
N LEU A 28 -3.16 3.03 6.02
CA LEU A 28 -4.12 1.93 5.93
C LEU A 28 -5.27 2.17 6.92
N GLY A 29 -6.42 2.55 6.39
CA GLY A 29 -7.67 2.70 7.14
C GLY A 29 -8.39 1.38 7.39
N ALA A 30 -9.62 1.47 7.89
CA ALA A 30 -10.45 0.31 8.18
C ALA A 30 -10.98 -0.38 6.91
N ALA A 31 -11.22 0.41 5.85
CA ALA A 31 -11.88 -0.04 4.62
C ALA A 31 -11.27 0.58 3.34
N ASP A 32 -10.25 1.43 3.48
CA ASP A 32 -9.58 2.10 2.38
C ASP A 32 -8.10 2.35 2.72
N ALA A 33 -7.31 2.70 1.71
CA ALA A 33 -5.94 3.16 1.91
C ALA A 33 -5.63 4.38 1.04
N THR A 34 -4.66 5.17 1.50
CA THR A 34 -4.04 6.23 0.71
C THR A 34 -2.55 5.98 0.55
N LEU A 35 -1.98 6.41 -0.58
CA LEU A 35 -0.53 6.43 -0.76
C LEU A 35 0.01 7.74 -0.19
N VAL A 36 0.78 7.64 0.90
CA VAL A 36 1.44 8.77 1.56
C VAL A 36 2.65 9.21 0.75
N SER A 37 3.50 8.26 0.35
CA SER A 37 4.68 8.53 -0.47
C SER A 37 5.10 7.29 -1.24
N ALA A 38 5.70 7.48 -2.41
CA ALA A 38 6.48 6.46 -3.07
C ALA A 38 7.76 7.09 -3.61
N THR A 39 8.90 6.47 -3.36
CA THR A 39 10.22 7.00 -3.73
C THR A 39 11.05 5.88 -4.36
N PRO A 40 11.41 5.99 -5.64
CA PRO A 40 12.25 4.97 -6.27
C PRO A 40 13.66 4.99 -5.66
N GLY A 41 14.28 3.81 -5.62
CA GLY A 41 15.71 3.68 -5.38
C GLY A 41 16.52 4.27 -6.54
N THR A 42 17.81 4.54 -6.31
CA THR A 42 18.69 5.07 -7.36
C THR A 42 18.73 4.14 -8.57
N GLY A 43 18.50 4.71 -9.77
CA GLY A 43 18.49 3.96 -11.02
C GLY A 43 17.20 3.19 -11.31
N TRP A 44 16.19 3.30 -10.44
CA TRP A 44 14.84 2.80 -10.68
C TRP A 44 13.91 3.92 -11.15
N SER A 45 13.00 3.60 -12.04
CA SER A 45 11.82 4.42 -12.35
C SER A 45 10.66 4.02 -11.44
N MET A 46 9.65 4.87 -11.36
CA MET A 46 8.45 4.62 -10.56
C MET A 46 7.19 5.03 -11.32
N GLN A 47 6.15 4.20 -11.22
CA GLN A 47 4.80 4.49 -11.69
C GLN A 47 3.78 4.19 -10.59
N VAL A 48 2.69 4.95 -10.56
CA VAL A 48 1.60 4.80 -9.58
C VAL A 48 0.26 4.79 -10.30
N TRP A 49 -0.58 3.83 -9.97
CA TRP A 49 -1.98 3.76 -10.40
C TRP A 49 -2.89 3.69 -9.19
N LYS A 50 -4.03 4.38 -9.25
CA LYS A 50 -5.00 4.45 -8.17
C LYS A 50 -6.42 4.29 -8.72
N THR A 51 -7.24 3.56 -7.99
CA THR A 51 -8.68 3.42 -8.21
C THR A 51 -9.40 3.57 -6.88
N GLU A 52 -10.71 3.33 -6.87
CA GLU A 52 -11.54 3.36 -5.67
C GLU A 52 -11.28 2.20 -4.70
N SER A 53 -10.66 1.12 -5.17
CA SER A 53 -10.46 -0.14 -4.40
C SER A 53 -9.02 -0.62 -4.38
N TRP A 54 -8.09 0.08 -5.05
CA TRP A 54 -6.69 -0.32 -5.02
C TRP A 54 -5.72 0.79 -5.43
N ILE A 55 -4.47 0.64 -4.98
CA ILE A 55 -3.33 1.44 -5.38
C ILE A 55 -2.17 0.50 -5.71
N ARG A 56 -1.57 0.67 -6.89
CA ARG A 56 -0.36 -0.05 -7.28
C ARG A 56 0.78 0.94 -7.46
N VAL A 57 1.91 0.66 -6.83
CA VAL A 57 3.20 1.29 -7.10
C VAL A 57 4.07 0.27 -7.81
N GLU A 58 4.65 0.64 -8.94
CA GLU A 58 5.61 -0.20 -9.64
C GLU A 58 6.94 0.53 -9.74
N PHE A 59 8.02 -0.18 -9.41
CA PHE A 59 9.39 0.25 -9.60
C PHE A 59 10.02 -0.57 -10.72
N GLY A 60 10.73 0.07 -11.65
CA GLY A 60 11.40 -0.62 -12.76
C GLY A 60 12.86 -0.22 -12.94
N ARG A 61 13.73 -1.19 -13.22
CA ARG A 61 15.14 -0.96 -13.60
C ARG A 61 15.56 -1.98 -14.64
N GLY A 62 15.77 -1.55 -15.89
CA GLY A 62 16.10 -2.47 -16.98
C GLY A 62 15.02 -3.53 -17.16
N ALA A 63 15.36 -4.80 -16.94
CA ALA A 63 14.41 -5.91 -16.94
C ALA A 63 13.70 -6.12 -15.58
N ASP A 64 14.26 -5.64 -14.48
CA ASP A 64 13.76 -5.92 -13.13
C ASP A 64 12.50 -5.10 -12.80
N ARG A 65 11.47 -5.73 -12.25
CA ARG A 65 10.27 -5.06 -11.76
C ARG A 65 9.99 -5.42 -10.32
N VAL A 66 9.49 -4.43 -9.57
CA VAL A 66 8.89 -4.61 -8.25
C VAL A 66 7.51 -3.97 -8.24
N SER A 67 6.49 -4.72 -7.84
CA SER A 67 5.13 -4.23 -7.64
C SER A 67 4.77 -4.24 -6.17
N VAL A 68 4.37 -3.10 -5.63
CA VAL A 68 3.72 -2.96 -4.32
C VAL A 68 2.25 -2.65 -4.56
N PHE A 69 1.38 -3.62 -4.28
CA PHE A 69 -0.03 -3.54 -4.62
C PHE A 69 -0.89 -3.56 -3.36
N CYS A 70 -1.56 -2.44 -3.08
CA CYS A 70 -2.48 -2.26 -1.97
C CYS A 70 -3.92 -2.38 -2.47
N THR A 71 -4.70 -3.34 -1.96
CA THR A 71 -6.08 -3.62 -2.40
C THR A 71 -7.05 -3.63 -1.22
N TRP A 72 -8.27 -3.15 -1.45
CA TRP A 72 -9.41 -3.23 -0.52
C TRP A 72 -10.70 -3.33 -1.33
N HIS A 73 -11.47 -4.39 -1.14
CA HIS A 73 -12.78 -4.55 -1.79
C HIS A 73 -13.90 -4.62 -0.76
N ASP A 74 -13.74 -5.43 0.30
CA ASP A 74 -14.77 -5.64 1.33
C ASP A 74 -14.19 -5.66 2.76
N GLY A 75 -13.07 -4.98 2.99
CA GLY A 75 -12.42 -4.99 4.29
C GLY A 75 -11.10 -4.23 4.34
N PRO A 76 -10.32 -4.41 5.42
CA PRO A 76 -9.07 -3.69 5.61
C PRO A 76 -8.11 -3.90 4.43
N PRO A 77 -7.39 -2.86 4.01
CA PRO A 77 -6.45 -2.97 2.92
C PRO A 77 -5.37 -4.02 3.16
N ARG A 78 -5.03 -4.76 2.12
CA ARG A 78 -3.93 -5.72 2.08
C ARG A 78 -2.88 -5.22 1.12
N VAL A 79 -1.62 -5.38 1.49
CA VAL A 79 -0.49 -4.99 0.64
C VAL A 79 0.33 -6.22 0.32
N GLU A 80 0.54 -6.42 -0.98
CA GLU A 80 1.37 -7.48 -1.54
C GLU A 80 2.58 -6.86 -2.24
N VAL A 81 3.75 -7.45 -2.03
CA VAL A 81 4.99 -7.05 -2.70
C VAL A 81 5.48 -8.23 -3.52
N GLY A 82 5.69 -8.02 -4.81
CA GLY A 82 6.18 -9.04 -5.74
C GLY A 82 7.19 -8.49 -6.72
N THR A 83 8.06 -9.37 -7.22
CA THR A 83 9.08 -9.07 -8.23
C THR A 83 8.88 -9.93 -9.47
N TYR A 84 9.16 -9.40 -10.66
CA TYR A 84 9.06 -10.13 -11.93
C TYR A 84 9.94 -9.51 -13.02
#